data_AF-A0A101IMN1-F1
#
_entry.id   AF-A0A101IMN1-F1
#
_cell.length_a   1.000
_cell.length_b   1.000
_cell.length_c   1.000
_cell.angle_alpha   90.00
_cell.angle_beta   90.00
_cell.angle_gamma   90.00
#
_symmetry.space_group_name_H-M   'P 1'
#
loop_
_entity.id
_entity.type
_entity.pdbx_description
1 polymer ?
#
loop_
_entity_poly.entity_id
_entity_poly.type
_entity_poly.pdbx_seq_one_letter_code
_entity_poly.pdbx_strand_id
1 'polypeptide(L)'
;MDKVIVYAAINTKIRVMEGEFLKREDYFNLLKMKSVAEAARYLKEHVSYSQLLGEIKPDTVSRRDIEEILKRNMIKNIDKLIHYFRNTVKSNRKNFTKLRRSEI
;
A
#
# COMPACT_ATOMS: atom_id res chain seq x y z
N MET A 1 24.09 4.85 10.43
CA MET A 1 23.45 4.84 9.10
C MET A 1 23.02 6.27 8.83
N ASP A 2 23.46 6.85 7.72
CA ASP A 2 23.15 8.24 7.39
C ASP A 2 21.63 8.43 7.23
N LYS A 3 21.08 9.53 7.77
CA LYS A 3 19.65 9.86 7.66
C LYS A 3 19.20 9.89 6.20
N VAL A 4 20.09 10.33 5.30
CA VAL A 4 19.85 10.37 3.85
C VAL A 4 19.52 8.99 3.28
N ILE A 5 20.29 7.96 3.63
CA ILE A 5 20.09 6.57 3.17
C ILE A 5 18.74 6.03 3.67
N VAL A 6 18.41 6.35 4.91
CA VAL A 6 17.16 5.97 5.56
C VAL A 6 15.94 6.56 4.84
N TYR A 7 15.96 7.86 4.54
CA TYR A 7 14.86 8.51 3.83
C TYR A 7 14.79 8.07 2.38
N ALA A 8 15.92 7.81 1.72
CA ALA A 8 15.95 7.24 0.38
C ALA A 8 15.24 5.88 0.33
N ALA A 9 15.52 4.98 1.28
CA ALA A 9 14.87 3.67 1.35
C ALA A 9 13.35 3.78 1.59
N ILE A 10 12.92 4.70 2.46
CA ILE A 10 11.49 4.97 2.70
C ILE A 10 10.83 5.52 1.43
N ASN A 11 11.45 6.50 0.76
CA ASN A 11 10.92 7.08 -0.48
C ASN A 11 10.80 6.04 -1.59
N THR A 12 11.78 5.14 -1.73
CA THR A 12 11.68 4.01 -2.68
C THR A 12 10.50 3.11 -2.34
N LYS A 13 10.28 2.80 -1.06
CA LYS A 13 9.14 1.96 -0.65
C LYS A 13 7.80 2.63 -0.93
N ILE A 14 7.68 3.92 -0.63
CA ILE A 14 6.49 4.73 -0.95
C ILE A 14 6.24 4.70 -2.46
N ARG A 15 7.27 4.96 -3.27
CA ARG A 15 7.16 5.00 -4.72
C ARG A 15 6.74 3.65 -5.33
N VAL A 16 7.21 2.54 -4.77
CA VAL A 16 6.77 1.19 -5.16
C VAL A 16 5.28 1.00 -4.82
N MET A 17 4.85 1.39 -3.62
CA MET A 17 3.44 1.29 -3.21
C MET A 17 2.52 2.20 -4.02
N GLU A 18 2.97 3.39 -4.40
CA GLU A 18 2.24 4.31 -5.30
C GLU A 18 2.05 3.70 -6.69
N GLY A 19 3.01 2.90 -7.16
CA GLY A 19 2.90 2.16 -8.42
C GLY A 19 1.77 1.13 -8.43
N GLU A 20 1.27 0.73 -7.26
CA GLU A 20 0.14 -0.21 -7.13
C GLU A 20 -1.22 0.48 -7.22
N PHE A 21 -1.29 1.81 -7.18
CA PHE A 21 -2.54 2.56 -7.18
C PHE A 21 -3.16 2.65 -8.57
N LEU A 22 -4.49 2.74 -8.60
CA LEU A 22 -5.24 3.09 -9.81
C LEU A 22 -4.77 4.44 -10.34
N LYS A 23 -4.58 4.50 -11.65
CA LYS A 23 -4.25 5.73 -12.36
C LYS A 23 -5.53 6.45 -12.76
N ARG A 24 -5.37 7.71 -13.19
CA ARG A 24 -6.48 8.54 -13.65
C ARG A 24 -7.33 7.83 -14.72
N GLU A 25 -6.68 7.14 -15.64
CA GLU A 25 -7.31 6.40 -16.73
C GLU A 25 -8.18 5.25 -16.21
N ASP A 26 -7.74 4.58 -15.14
CA ASP A 26 -8.51 3.53 -14.49
C ASP A 26 -9.81 4.08 -13.89
N TYR A 27 -9.76 5.26 -13.26
CA TYR A 27 -10.97 5.92 -12.77
C TYR A 27 -11.93 6.25 -13.92
N PHE A 28 -11.43 6.74 -15.06
CA PHE A 28 -12.27 6.98 -16.24
C PHE A 28 -12.89 5.70 -16.79
N ASN A 29 -12.15 4.60 -16.80
CA ASN A 29 -12.67 3.31 -17.23
C ASN A 29 -13.75 2.80 -16.28
N LEU A 30 -13.52 2.88 -14.97
CA LEU A 30 -14.49 2.51 -13.94
C LEU A 30 -15.79 3.34 -14.04
N LEU A 31 -15.71 4.64 -14.34
CA LEU A 31 -16.88 5.51 -14.50
C LEU A 31 -17.77 5.12 -15.69
N LYS A 32 -17.20 4.48 -16.72
CA LYS A 32 -17.95 4.05 -17.91
C LYS A 32 -18.68 2.72 -17.72
N MET A 33 -18.38 1.98 -16.65
CA MET A 33 -18.93 0.65 -16.42
C MET A 33 -20.39 0.72 -15.99
N LYS A 34 -21.17 -0.25 -16.43
CA LYS A 34 -22.63 -0.28 -16.22
C LYS A 34 -23.05 -1.06 -14.99
N SER A 35 -22.12 -1.77 -14.35
CA SER A 35 -22.42 -2.61 -13.20
C SER A 35 -21.24 -2.75 -12.24
N VAL A 36 -21.55 -3.10 -10.99
CA VAL A 36 -20.56 -3.44 -9.96
C VAL A 36 -19.74 -4.66 -10.35
N ALA A 37 -20.36 -5.65 -10.99
CA ALA A 37 -19.67 -6.85 -11.46
C ALA A 37 -18.59 -6.55 -12.52
N GLU A 38 -18.87 -5.61 -13.42
CA GLU A 38 -17.91 -5.13 -14.42
C GLU A 38 -16.73 -4.40 -13.76
N ALA A 39 -17.01 -3.53 -12.78
CA ALA A 39 -15.96 -2.88 -11.98
C ALA A 39 -15.12 -3.88 -11.20
N ALA A 40 -15.74 -4.89 -10.60
CA ALA A 40 -15.03 -5.95 -9.90
C ALA A 40 -14.09 -6.74 -10.84
N ARG A 41 -14.56 -7.08 -12.05
CA ARG A 41 -13.73 -7.75 -13.07
C ARG A 41 -12.56 -6.90 -13.50
N TYR A 42 -12.79 -5.62 -13.82
CA TYR A 42 -11.72 -4.69 -14.20
C TYR A 42 -10.66 -4.55 -13.12
N LEU A 43 -11.08 -4.38 -11.86
CA LEU A 43 -10.12 -4.31 -10.75
C LEU A 43 -9.34 -5.62 -10.58
N LYS A 44 -9.94 -6.79 -10.89
CA LYS A 44 -9.21 -8.08 -10.84
C LYS A 44 -8.17 -8.23 -11.96
N GLU A 45 -8.28 -7.50 -13.07
CA GLU A 45 -7.26 -7.50 -14.12
C GLU A 45 -6.00 -6.71 -13.71
N HIS A 46 -6.12 -5.78 -12.76
CA HIS A 46 -4.96 -5.09 -12.19
C HIS A 46 -4.20 -5.97 -11.20
N VAL A 47 -2.89 -6.12 -11.41
CA VAL A 47 -2.01 -7.01 -10.61
C VAL A 47 -2.14 -6.76 -9.10
N SER A 48 -2.17 -5.50 -8.67
CA SER A 48 -2.26 -5.11 -7.25
C SER A 48 -3.58 -5.50 -6.60
N TYR A 49 -4.65 -5.50 -7.38
CA TYR A 49 -6.03 -5.69 -6.91
C TYR A 49 -6.52 -7.11 -7.17
N SER A 50 -5.90 -7.87 -8.08
CA SER A 50 -6.25 -9.27 -8.37
C SER A 50 -6.11 -10.16 -7.13
N GLN A 51 -5.00 -10.03 -6.40
CA GLN A 51 -4.78 -10.78 -5.16
C GLN A 51 -5.75 -10.34 -4.07
N LEU A 52 -6.02 -9.03 -3.97
CA LEU A 52 -6.92 -8.48 -2.96
C LEU A 52 -8.38 -8.93 -3.16
N LEU A 53 -8.80 -9.05 -4.42
CA LEU A 53 -10.17 -9.37 -4.82
C LEU A 53 -10.32 -10.85 -5.28
N GLY A 54 -9.28 -11.67 -5.09
CA GLY A 54 -9.18 -13.02 -5.67
C GLY A 54 -10.36 -13.93 -5.34
N GLU A 55 -10.75 -13.97 -4.08
CA GLU A 55 -11.83 -14.82 -3.55
C GLU A 55 -13.24 -14.33 -3.91
N ILE A 56 -13.36 -13.11 -4.44
CA ILE A 56 -14.67 -12.51 -4.68
C ILE A 56 -15.21 -12.97 -6.03
N LYS A 57 -16.48 -13.40 -6.03
CA LYS A 57 -17.25 -13.67 -7.26
C LYS A 57 -17.87 -12.36 -7.76
N PRO A 58 -17.48 -11.86 -8.95
CA PRO A 58 -17.95 -10.56 -9.45
C PRO A 58 -19.47 -10.45 -9.59
N ASP A 59 -20.16 -11.55 -9.88
CA ASP A 59 -21.60 -11.53 -10.14
C ASP A 59 -22.46 -11.53 -8.88
N THR A 60 -21.86 -11.80 -7.71
CA THR A 60 -22.57 -11.85 -6.43
C THR A 60 -22.14 -10.77 -5.44
N VAL A 61 -21.13 -9.96 -5.81
CA VAL A 61 -20.55 -8.97 -4.91
C VAL A 61 -21.31 -7.64 -4.98
N SER A 62 -21.61 -7.06 -3.81
CA SER A 62 -22.18 -5.73 -3.74
C SER A 62 -21.09 -4.66 -3.80
N ARG A 63 -21.46 -3.42 -4.16
CA ARG A 63 -20.54 -2.28 -4.10
C ARG A 63 -19.92 -2.14 -2.71
N ARG A 64 -20.73 -2.35 -1.66
CA ARG A 64 -20.31 -2.25 -0.26
C ARG A 64 -19.16 -3.20 0.04
N ASP A 65 -19.24 -4.45 -0.42
CA ASP A 65 -18.22 -5.46 -0.14
C ASP A 65 -16.88 -5.08 -0.78
N ILE A 66 -16.91 -4.63 -2.05
CA ILE A 66 -15.70 -4.17 -2.76
C ILE A 66 -15.09 -2.97 -2.03
N GLU A 67 -15.90 -1.95 -1.72
CA GLU A 67 -15.42 -0.76 -1.03
C GLU A 67 -14.81 -1.10 0.34
N GLU A 68 -15.42 -2.02 1.08
CA GLU A 68 -14.91 -2.46 2.37
C GLU A 68 -13.53 -3.11 2.24
N ILE A 69 -13.36 -4.00 1.26
CA ILE A 69 -12.08 -4.66 0.99
C ILE A 69 -11.01 -3.64 0.59
N LEU A 70 -11.34 -2.70 -0.30
CA LEU A 70 -10.43 -1.64 -0.73
C LEU A 70 -10.03 -0.71 0.43
N LYS A 71 -10.99 -0.29 1.26
CA LYS A 71 -10.73 0.54 2.45
C LYS A 71 -9.83 -0.18 3.46
N ARG A 72 -10.09 -1.47 3.72
CA ARG A 72 -9.24 -2.31 4.59
C ARG A 72 -7.82 -2.43 4.04
N ASN A 73 -7.66 -2.56 2.72
CA ASN A 73 -6.34 -2.58 2.10
C ASN A 73 -5.60 -1.24 2.26
N MET A 74 -6.30 -0.12 2.09
CA MET A 74 -5.74 1.21 2.31
C MET A 74 -5.22 1.38 3.74
N ILE A 75 -6.00 0.97 4.74
CA ILE A 75 -5.57 1.01 6.16
C ILE A 75 -4.33 0.15 6.37
N LYS A 76 -4.30 -1.09 5.87
CA LYS A 76 -3.12 -1.97 5.95
C LYS A 76 -1.88 -1.35 5.32
N ASN A 77 -2.04 -0.65 4.20
CA ASN A 77 -0.92 0.03 3.53
C ASN A 77 -0.41 1.22 4.34
N ILE A 78 -1.30 2.00 4.98
CA ILE A 78 -0.91 3.07 5.92
C ILE A 78 -0.16 2.47 7.12
N ASP A 79 -0.64 1.37 7.70
CA ASP A 79 0.01 0.70 8.82
C ASP A 79 1.43 0.21 8.47
N LYS A 80 1.60 -0.36 7.25
CA LYS A 80 2.92 -0.74 6.74
C LYS A 80 3.86 0.47 6.68
N LEU A 81 3.40 1.60 6.14
CA LEU A 81 4.20 2.83 6.08
C LEU A 81 4.61 3.29 7.48
N ILE A 82 3.66 3.41 8.41
CA ILE A 82 3.93 3.80 9.81
C ILE A 82 4.97 2.86 10.45
N HIS A 83 4.85 1.55 10.21
CA HIS A 83 5.81 0.57 10.71
C HIS A 83 7.23 0.81 10.15
N TYR A 84 7.36 1.05 8.84
CA TYR A 84 8.64 1.38 8.22
C TYR A 84 9.24 2.67 8.78
N PHE A 85 8.44 3.72 8.96
CA PHE A 85 8.92 4.95 9.62
C PHE A 85 9.43 4.68 11.03
N ARG A 86 8.68 3.91 11.85
CA ARG A 86 9.03 3.63 13.25
C ARG A 86 10.27 2.76 13.41
N ASN A 87 10.41 1.70 12.60
CA ASN A 87 11.56 0.81 12.67
C ASN A 87 12.86 1.52 12.31
N THR A 88 12.77 2.44 11.36
CA THR A 88 13.90 3.25 10.94
C THR A 88 14.37 4.19 12.07
N VAL A 89 13.42 4.79 12.81
CA VAL A 89 13.73 5.60 14.01
C VAL A 89 14.33 4.74 15.13
N LYS A 90 13.81 3.52 15.36
CA LYS A 90 14.34 2.59 16.38
C LYS A 90 15.75 2.10 16.05
N SER A 91 16.03 1.77 14.79
CA SER A 91 17.37 1.37 14.32
C SER A 91 18.39 2.50 14.55
N ASN A 92 18.01 3.74 14.23
CA ASN A 92 18.85 4.90 14.49
C ASN A 92 19.14 5.08 15.99
N ARG A 93 18.14 4.99 16.88
CA ARG A 93 18.35 5.10 18.34
C ARG A 93 19.34 4.07 18.90
N LYS A 94 19.28 2.81 18.44
CA LYS A 94 20.18 1.73 18.92
C LYS A 94 21.64 1.94 18.49
N ASN A 95 21.87 2.60 17.35
CA ASN A 95 23.22 2.92 16.88
C ASN A 95 23.84 4.06 17.70
N PHE A 96 23.08 5.12 18.00
CA PHE A 96 23.59 6.23 18.84
C PHE A 96 23.91 5.80 20.28
N THR A 97 23.16 4.85 20.86
CA THR A 97 23.46 4.33 22.20
C THR A 97 24.66 3.39 22.24
N LYS A 98 24.99 2.72 21.13
CA LYS A 98 26.20 1.91 21.01
C LYS A 98 27.46 2.77 20.81
N LEU A 99 27.40 3.82 20.00
CA LEU A 99 28.53 4.74 19.82
C LEU A 99 28.93 5.45 21.13
N ARG A 100 27.96 5.91 21.93
CA ARG A 100 28.25 6.51 23.26
C ARG A 100 28.83 5.54 24.30
N ARG A 101 28.79 4.23 24.06
CA ARG A 101 29.40 3.21 24.93
C ARG A 101 30.77 2.73 24.44
N SER A 102 31.18 3.09 23.22
CA SER A 102 32.52 2.79 22.69
C SER A 102 33.49 3.97 22.82
N GLU A 103 33.02 5.12 23.27
CA GLU A 103 33.80 6.35 23.52
C GLU A 103 34.03 6.61 25.03
N ILE A 104 33.67 5.66 25.90
CA ILE A 104 33.97 5.59 27.35
C ILE A 104 34.61 4.24 27.61
#